data_AF-N8S8K2-F1
#
_entry.id   AF-N8S8K2-F1
#
_cell.length_a   1.000
_cell.length_b   1.000
_cell.length_c   1.000
_cell.angle_alpha   90.00
_cell.angle_beta   90.00
_cell.angle_gamma   90.00
#
_symmetry.space_group_name_H-M   'P 1'
#
loop_
_entity.id
_entity.type
_entity.pdbx_description
1 polymer ?
#
loop_
_entity_poly.entity_id
_entity_poly.type
_entity_poly.pdbx_seq_one_letter_code
_entity_poly.pdbx_strand_id
1 'polypeptide(L)'
;MVQIVYGSDSMLPDAYEAYAKAGAKAIIHAGTGNGSVANYIVPTLQKLHDKDGIQIIRSSRVPQGFVLRNAEQPDDKYGWVAAHDLNPQKARLLAALALTKTNDAKEIQRMFWQY
;
A
#
# COMPACT_ATOMS: atom_id res chain seq x y z
N MET A 1 -7.45 -11.50 1.23
CA MET A 1 -6.92 -11.41 -0.15
C MET A 1 -6.05 -10.15 -0.26
N VAL A 2 -4.88 -10.22 -0.91
CA VAL A 2 -3.99 -9.05 -1.12
C VAL A 2 -3.76 -8.87 -2.63
N GLN A 3 -3.97 -7.66 -3.14
CA GLN A 3 -3.87 -7.31 -4.56
C GLN A 3 -2.84 -6.21 -4.79
N ILE A 4 -2.38 -6.04 -6.03
CA ILE A 4 -1.40 -5.02 -6.44
C ILE A 4 -2.07 -4.10 -7.47
N VAL A 5 -1.92 -2.79 -7.31
CA VAL A 5 -2.29 -1.80 -8.33
C VAL A 5 -1.04 -1.08 -8.82
N TYR A 6 -0.84 -1.04 -10.14
CA TYR A 6 0.34 -0.47 -10.76
C TYR A 6 0.23 1.04 -10.93
N GLY A 7 1.26 1.78 -10.50
CA GLY A 7 1.34 3.24 -10.61
C GLY A 7 1.83 3.73 -11.98
N SER A 8 1.12 4.70 -12.54
CA SER A 8 1.52 5.48 -13.71
C SER A 8 1.03 6.92 -13.57
N ASP A 9 1.21 7.74 -14.60
CA ASP A 9 0.41 8.93 -14.77
C ASP A 9 -1.03 8.57 -15.21
N SER A 10 -1.94 9.55 -15.16
CA SER A 10 -3.34 9.42 -15.62
C SER A 10 -4.07 8.16 -15.13
N MET A 11 -3.89 7.81 -13.85
CA MET A 11 -4.49 6.62 -13.24
C MET A 11 -5.99 6.81 -12.98
N LEU A 12 -6.68 5.68 -12.79
CA LEU A 12 -8.07 5.63 -12.37
C LEU A 12 -8.23 4.86 -11.04
N PRO A 13 -9.25 5.19 -10.22
CA PRO A 13 -9.48 4.52 -8.94
C PRO A 13 -10.08 3.11 -9.09
N ASP A 14 -10.59 2.75 -10.27
CA ASP A 14 -11.39 1.55 -10.54
C ASP A 14 -10.76 0.26 -10.05
N ALA A 15 -9.44 0.08 -10.22
CA ALA A 15 -8.76 -1.12 -9.77
C ALA A 15 -8.80 -1.25 -8.23
N TYR A 16 -8.61 -0.15 -7.50
CA TYR A 16 -8.68 -0.16 -6.04
C TYR A 16 -10.09 -0.48 -5.56
N GLU A 17 -11.09 0.14 -6.16
CA GLU A 17 -12.50 -0.06 -5.81
C GLU A 17 -12.99 -1.46 -6.17
N ALA A 18 -12.55 -1.99 -7.32
CA ALA A 18 -12.86 -3.36 -7.73
C ALA A 18 -12.27 -4.38 -6.76
N TYR A 19 -11.01 -4.20 -6.33
CA TYR A 19 -10.40 -5.09 -5.34
C TYR A 19 -11.05 -4.97 -3.96
N ALA A 20 -11.41 -3.76 -3.53
CA ALA A 20 -12.17 -3.55 -2.30
C ALA A 20 -13.52 -4.28 -2.35
N LYS A 21 -14.29 -4.11 -3.45
CA LYS A 21 -15.56 -4.79 -3.68
C LYS A 21 -15.41 -6.32 -3.70
N ALA A 22 -14.28 -6.83 -4.20
CA ALA A 22 -13.96 -8.26 -4.20
C ALA A 22 -13.48 -8.78 -2.83
N GLY A 23 -13.41 -7.94 -1.79
CA GLY A 23 -13.02 -8.34 -0.43
C GLY A 23 -11.52 -8.37 -0.19
N ALA A 24 -10.73 -7.54 -0.88
CA ALA A 24 -9.33 -7.34 -0.55
C ALA A 24 -9.17 -6.85 0.90
N LYS A 25 -8.12 -7.33 1.57
CA LYS A 25 -7.74 -6.95 2.94
C LYS A 25 -6.52 -6.04 2.96
N ALA A 26 -5.72 -6.09 1.89
CA ALA A 26 -4.67 -5.12 1.62
C ALA A 26 -4.55 -4.87 0.13
N ILE A 27 -4.12 -3.67 -0.23
CA ILE A 27 -3.73 -3.29 -1.58
C ILE A 27 -2.30 -2.77 -1.53
N ILE A 28 -1.43 -3.39 -2.33
CA ILE A 28 -0.09 -2.89 -2.59
C ILE A 28 -0.19 -1.85 -3.71
N HIS A 29 0.14 -0.61 -3.40
CA HIS A 29 0.29 0.44 -4.40
C HIS A 29 1.72 0.40 -4.94
N ALA A 30 1.91 -0.05 -6.18
CA ALA A 30 3.22 -0.02 -6.85
C ALA A 30 3.47 1.37 -7.45
N GLY A 31 3.73 2.34 -6.57
CA GLY A 31 3.79 3.75 -6.90
C GLY A 31 4.95 4.12 -7.82
N THR A 32 4.90 5.35 -8.34
CA THR A 32 6.01 5.94 -9.08
C THR A 32 7.09 6.44 -8.11
N GLY A 33 8.35 6.55 -8.55
CA GLY A 33 9.43 7.11 -7.75
C GLY A 33 9.57 6.47 -6.36
N ASN A 34 9.54 7.28 -5.32
CA ASN A 34 9.63 6.87 -3.92
C ASN A 34 8.24 6.42 -3.36
N GLY A 35 7.50 5.62 -4.13
CA GLY A 35 6.16 5.13 -3.77
C GLY A 35 5.07 6.21 -3.79
N SER A 36 5.24 7.24 -4.62
CA SER A 36 4.32 8.38 -4.73
C SER A 36 2.92 7.94 -5.18
N VAL A 37 1.91 8.54 -4.56
CA VAL A 37 0.48 8.36 -4.90
C VAL A 37 0.00 9.66 -5.53
N ALA A 38 -0.71 9.57 -6.67
CA ALA A 38 -1.30 10.75 -7.29
C ALA A 38 -2.36 11.40 -6.37
N ASN A 39 -2.39 12.72 -6.30
CA ASN A 39 -3.29 13.48 -5.42
C ASN A 39 -4.77 13.13 -5.61
N TYR A 40 -5.20 12.83 -6.84
CA TYR A 40 -6.58 12.41 -7.14
C TYR A 40 -6.89 10.96 -6.73
N ILE A 41 -5.88 10.14 -6.43
CA ILE A 41 -6.03 8.77 -5.92
C ILE A 41 -6.03 8.72 -4.39
N VAL A 42 -5.35 9.66 -3.72
CA VAL A 42 -5.25 9.72 -2.25
C VAL A 42 -6.63 9.62 -1.55
N PRO A 43 -7.68 10.39 -1.95
CA PRO A 43 -8.99 10.29 -1.31
C PRO A 43 -9.61 8.90 -1.39
N THR A 44 -9.41 8.18 -2.50
CA THR A 44 -9.88 6.80 -2.67
C THR A 44 -9.16 5.88 -1.69
N LEU A 45 -7.83 5.95 -1.60
CA LEU A 45 -7.06 5.09 -0.69
C LEU A 45 -7.38 5.37 0.78
N GLN A 46 -7.55 6.64 1.16
CA GLN A 46 -7.98 7.01 2.51
C GLN A 46 -9.37 6.45 2.80
N LYS A 47 -10.34 6.62 1.89
CA LYS A 47 -11.69 6.07 2.05
C LYS A 47 -11.66 4.54 2.25
N LEU A 48 -10.91 3.82 1.41
CA LEU A 48 -10.79 2.36 1.52
C LEU A 48 -10.12 1.92 2.83
N HIS A 49 -9.14 2.68 3.31
CA HIS A 49 -8.53 2.42 4.61
C HIS A 49 -9.48 2.71 5.77
N ASP A 50 -9.96 3.94 5.86
CA ASP A 50 -10.70 4.47 7.00
C ASP A 50 -12.08 3.83 7.15
N LYS A 51 -12.75 3.49 6.02
CA LYS A 51 -14.12 2.94 6.03
C LYS A 51 -14.15 1.43 5.94
N ASP A 52 -13.31 0.85 5.07
CA ASP A 52 -13.38 -0.57 4.75
C ASP A 52 -12.31 -1.40 5.49
N GLY A 53 -11.41 -0.73 6.22
CA GLY A 53 -10.34 -1.37 6.98
C GLY A 53 -9.27 -2.02 6.10
N ILE A 54 -9.18 -1.61 4.83
CA ILE A 54 -8.22 -2.18 3.87
C ILE A 54 -6.84 -1.57 4.16
N GLN A 55 -5.83 -2.43 4.32
CA GLN A 55 -4.45 -1.96 4.49
C GLN A 55 -3.92 -1.41 3.16
N ILE A 56 -3.39 -0.19 3.19
CA ILE A 56 -2.74 0.42 2.04
C ILE A 56 -1.23 0.35 2.27
N ILE A 57 -0.54 -0.35 1.36
CA ILE A 57 0.90 -0.59 1.47
C ILE A 57 1.57 0.01 0.24
N ARG A 58 2.35 1.08 0.44
CA ARG A 58 3.10 1.75 -0.61
C ARG A 58 4.41 1.03 -0.90
N SER A 59 4.49 0.44 -2.08
CA SER A 59 5.71 -0.05 -2.72
C SER A 59 6.04 0.85 -3.92
N SER A 60 7.01 0.47 -4.74
CA SER A 60 7.39 1.20 -5.94
C SER A 60 7.55 0.26 -7.13
N ARG A 61 7.23 0.77 -8.32
CA ARG A 61 7.59 0.12 -9.59
C ARG A 61 9.07 0.29 -9.95
N VAL A 62 9.79 1.17 -9.25
CA VAL A 62 11.23 1.38 -9.44
C VAL A 62 11.99 0.15 -8.92
N PRO A 63 12.93 -0.44 -9.69
CA PRO A 63 13.49 -1.74 -9.38
C PRO A 63 14.52 -1.75 -8.23
N GLN A 64 15.05 -0.58 -7.86
CA GLN A 64 16.10 -0.43 -6.84
C GLN A 64 15.82 0.76 -5.93
N GLY A 65 16.41 0.74 -4.74
CA GLY A 65 16.11 1.68 -3.67
C GLY A 65 14.95 1.19 -2.80
N PHE A 66 14.42 2.09 -1.98
CA PHE A 66 13.36 1.76 -1.03
C PHE A 66 12.34 2.89 -0.95
N VAL A 67 11.12 2.56 -0.55
CA VAL A 67 10.07 3.53 -0.21
C VAL A 67 10.28 4.02 1.21
N LEU A 68 10.54 5.33 1.37
CA LEU A 68 10.70 5.96 2.68
C LEU A 68 9.34 6.35 3.29
N ARG A 69 9.10 5.92 4.53
CA ARG A 69 7.89 6.26 5.30
C ARG A 69 7.83 7.77 5.57
N ASN A 70 6.64 8.36 5.47
CA ASN A 70 6.36 9.80 5.70
C ASN A 70 7.12 10.76 4.77
N ALA A 71 7.62 10.29 3.62
CA ALA A 71 8.30 11.14 2.64
C ALA A 71 7.30 11.71 1.63
N GLU A 72 6.84 10.89 0.68
CA GLU A 72 5.96 11.34 -0.41
C GLU A 72 4.48 11.45 0.01
N GLN A 73 4.08 10.75 1.08
CA GLN A 73 2.75 10.85 1.69
C GLN A 73 2.91 10.72 3.21
N PRO A 74 2.06 11.38 4.00
CA PRO A 74 2.09 11.29 5.46
C PRO A 74 1.48 9.97 5.95
N ASP A 75 2.22 8.88 5.82
CA ASP A 75 1.76 7.52 6.15
C ASP A 75 1.21 7.39 7.58
N ASP A 76 1.83 8.07 8.55
CA ASP A 76 1.34 8.11 9.94
C ASP A 76 -0.05 8.76 10.07
N LYS A 77 -0.32 9.78 9.25
CA LYS A 77 -1.62 10.46 9.22
C LYS A 77 -2.69 9.59 8.58
N TYR A 78 -2.32 8.79 7.58
CA TYR A 78 -3.26 7.99 6.80
C TYR A 78 -3.39 6.54 7.25
N GLY A 79 -2.59 6.11 8.23
CA GLY A 79 -2.54 4.70 8.64
C GLY A 79 -1.95 3.77 7.58
N TRP A 80 -1.17 4.31 6.65
CA TRP A 80 -0.56 3.54 5.56
C TRP A 80 0.77 2.92 5.99
N VAL A 81 1.22 1.93 5.22
CA VAL A 81 2.49 1.22 5.42
C VAL A 81 3.42 1.50 4.24
N ALA A 82 4.69 1.76 4.51
CA ALA A 82 5.74 1.81 3.51
C ALA A 82 6.42 0.44 3.40
N ALA A 83 6.51 -0.09 2.18
CA ALA A 83 7.03 -1.44 1.91
C ALA A 83 8.57 -1.54 1.96
N HIS A 84 9.25 -0.45 2.30
CA HIS A 84 10.70 -0.35 2.29
C HIS A 84 11.29 -0.79 0.94
N ASP A 85 12.27 -1.70 0.92
CA ASP A 85 12.93 -2.22 -0.28
C ASP A 85 12.21 -3.41 -0.94
N LEU A 86 11.04 -3.80 -0.40
CA LEU A 86 10.23 -4.85 -1.02
C LEU A 86 9.49 -4.31 -2.24
N ASN A 87 9.85 -4.86 -3.40
CA ASN A 87 9.09 -4.68 -4.63
C ASN A 87 7.63 -5.19 -4.47
N PRO A 88 6.71 -4.80 -5.37
CA PRO A 88 5.28 -5.01 -5.15
C PRO A 88 4.89 -6.48 -4.94
N GLN A 89 5.51 -7.39 -5.68
CA GLN A 89 5.24 -8.84 -5.56
C GLN A 89 5.74 -9.44 -4.25
N LYS A 90 6.89 -9.00 -3.72
CA LYS A 90 7.38 -9.41 -2.39
C LYS A 90 6.54 -8.80 -1.27
N ALA A 91 6.24 -7.50 -1.38
CA ALA A 91 5.39 -6.78 -0.43
C ALA A 91 4.01 -7.44 -0.30
N ARG A 92 3.44 -7.91 -1.42
CA ARG A 92 2.17 -8.67 -1.43
C ARG A 92 2.24 -9.94 -0.58
N LEU A 93 3.36 -10.68 -0.64
CA LEU A 93 3.55 -11.91 0.14
C LEU A 93 3.71 -11.61 1.63
N LEU A 94 4.54 -10.63 1.98
CA LEU A 94 4.71 -10.23 3.38
C LEU A 94 3.40 -9.69 3.97
N ALA A 95 2.66 -8.88 3.23
CA ALA A 95 1.34 -8.41 3.63
C ALA A 95 0.35 -9.55 3.88
N ALA A 96 0.31 -10.54 2.97
CA ALA A 96 -0.56 -11.70 3.13
C ALA A 96 -0.23 -12.50 4.40
N LEU A 97 1.06 -12.64 4.75
CA LEU A 97 1.50 -13.27 5.99
C LEU A 97 1.20 -12.41 7.23
N ALA A 98 1.49 -11.11 7.18
CA ALA A 98 1.26 -10.17 8.29
C ALA A 98 -0.22 -10.14 8.70
N LEU A 99 -1.13 -10.14 7.72
CA LEU A 99 -2.58 -10.17 7.94
C LEU A 99 -3.10 -11.44 8.61
N THR A 100 -2.30 -12.52 8.68
CA THR A 100 -2.63 -13.71 9.50
C THR A 100 -2.37 -13.50 10.99
N LYS A 101 -1.63 -12.44 11.35
CA LYS A 101 -1.19 -12.15 12.71
C LYS A 101 -1.86 -10.91 13.28
N THR A 102 -2.04 -9.87 12.47
CA THR A 102 -2.56 -8.57 12.92
C THR A 102 -3.21 -7.79 11.78
N ASN A 103 -4.08 -6.85 12.14
CA ASN A 103 -4.57 -5.80 11.24
C ASN A 103 -4.11 -4.39 11.69
N ASP A 104 -3.21 -4.29 12.67
CA ASP A 104 -2.64 -3.02 13.11
C ASP A 104 -1.55 -2.55 12.14
N ALA A 105 -1.77 -1.41 11.49
CA ALA A 105 -0.85 -0.83 10.51
C ALA A 105 0.55 -0.57 11.10
N LYS A 106 0.66 -0.23 12.39
CA LYS A 106 1.97 0.01 13.04
C LYS A 106 2.77 -1.28 13.18
N GLU A 107 2.11 -2.37 13.58
CA GLU A 107 2.76 -3.67 13.71
C GLU A 107 3.09 -4.26 12.32
N ILE A 108 2.22 -4.06 11.33
CA ILE A 108 2.54 -4.41 9.93
C ILE A 108 3.76 -3.60 9.46
N GLN A 109 3.81 -2.29 9.71
CA GLN A 109 4.97 -1.47 9.36
C GLN A 109 6.26 -1.99 10.01
N ARG A 110 6.21 -2.40 11.28
CA ARG A 110 7.35 -3.01 11.99
C ARG A 110 7.84 -4.27 11.26
N MET A 111 6.94 -5.11 10.78
CA MET A 111 7.31 -6.31 9.99
C MET A 111 8.01 -5.94 8.68
N PHE A 112 7.52 -4.92 7.96
CA PHE A 112 8.13 -4.44 6.71
C PHE A 112 9.52 -3.78 6.88
N TRP A 113 9.90 -3.42 8.10
CA TRP A 113 11.27 -3.00 8.40
C TRP A 113 12.18 -4.16 8.83
N GLN A 114 11.60 -5.27 9.28
CA GLN A 114 12.34 -6.41 9.79
C GLN A 114 12.63 -7.46 8.71
N TYR A 115 11.75 -7.60 7.70
CA TYR A 115 11.76 -8.64 6.68
C TYR A 115 11.51 -8.07 5.30
#